data_AF-A0AAE1RWI4-F1
#
_entry.id   AF-A0AAE1RWI4-F1
#
_cell.length_a   1.000
_cell.length_b   1.000
_cell.length_c   1.000
_cell.angle_alpha   90.00
_cell.angle_beta   90.00
_cell.angle_gamma   90.00
#
_symmetry.space_group_name_H-M   'P 1'
#
loop_
_entity.id
_entity.type
_entity.pdbx_description
1 polymer ?
#
loop_
_entity_poly.entity_id
_entity_poly.type
_entity_poly.pdbx_seq_one_letter_code
_entity_poly.pdbx_strand_id
1 'polypeptide(L)'
;MMKWGHVSTTYDVPLISDHSPMILSLCSNSVTGKASFKFFNVWSEHPNLLLLVENTRSKYFSTNSMKNVWLKLQGFKPALRKLNNTKFKYISQKITKAREDLIAVQERISKQATNALIDLEKETILNLEK
;
A
#
# COMPACT_ATOMS: atom_id res chain seq x y z
N MET A 1 3.06 -36.48 6.37
CA MET A 1 1.80 -36.30 7.11
C MET A 1 1.82 -34.89 7.70
N MET A 2 1.00 -33.96 7.20
CA MET A 2 0.99 -32.60 7.74
C MET A 2 0.41 -32.63 9.17
N LYS A 3 1.23 -32.27 10.17
CA LYS A 3 0.76 -32.06 11.53
C LYS A 3 0.05 -30.70 11.54
N TRP A 4 -1.28 -30.71 11.54
CA TRP A 4 -2.04 -29.51 11.82
C TRP A 4 -1.72 -29.10 13.26
N GLY A 5 -1.03 -27.96 13.42
CA GLY A 5 -0.81 -27.36 14.73
C GLY A 5 -2.13 -26.89 15.34
N HIS A 6 -2.07 -26.30 16.53
CA HIS A 6 -3.23 -25.72 17.20
C HIS A 6 -3.96 -24.74 16.27
N VAL A 7 -5.18 -25.09 15.85
CA VAL A 7 -6.05 -24.22 15.05
C VAL A 7 -6.83 -23.35 16.04
N SER A 8 -6.59 -22.04 16.00
CA SER A 8 -7.38 -21.06 16.75
C SER A 8 -8.15 -20.16 15.79
N THR A 9 -9.32 -19.73 16.26
CA THR A 9 -10.16 -18.75 15.58
C THR A 9 -10.17 -17.48 16.41
N THR A 10 -9.93 -16.32 15.78
CA THR A 10 -10.00 -15.01 16.42
C THR A 10 -10.96 -14.11 15.66
N TYR A 11 -11.77 -13.33 16.38
CA TYR A 11 -12.63 -12.29 15.80
C TYR A 11 -11.93 -10.95 15.90
N ASP A 12 -11.85 -10.22 14.79
CA ASP A 12 -11.24 -8.88 14.74
C ASP A 12 -12.30 -7.77 14.78
N VAL A 13 -11.86 -6.53 14.89
CA VAL A 13 -12.72 -5.36 14.73
C VAL A 13 -13.26 -5.25 13.29
N PRO A 14 -14.42 -4.62 13.06
CA PRO A 14 -15.07 -4.59 11.76
C PRO A 14 -14.31 -3.79 10.68
N LEU A 15 -13.41 -2.86 11.06
CA LEU A 15 -12.73 -1.95 10.14
C LEU A 15 -13.75 -1.17 9.28
N ILE A 16 -13.61 -1.22 7.94
CA ILE A 16 -14.52 -0.58 6.99
C ILE A 16 -15.70 -1.47 6.58
N SER A 17 -15.76 -2.70 7.12
CA SER A 17 -16.85 -3.64 6.90
C SER A 17 -17.98 -3.36 7.89
N ASP A 18 -19.20 -3.77 7.55
CA ASP A 18 -20.32 -3.86 8.48
C ASP A 18 -20.27 -5.13 9.37
N HIS A 19 -19.26 -5.97 9.16
CA HIS A 19 -19.07 -7.24 9.86
C HIS A 19 -17.66 -7.41 10.42
N SER A 20 -17.56 -7.91 11.66
CA SER A 20 -16.31 -8.37 12.27
C SER A 20 -15.81 -9.66 11.62
N PRO A 21 -14.60 -9.68 11.04
CA PRO A 21 -14.09 -10.86 10.37
C PRO A 21 -13.69 -11.95 11.37
N MET A 22 -13.95 -13.20 10.99
CA MET A 22 -13.49 -14.38 11.72
C MET A 22 -12.24 -14.93 11.03
N ILE A 23 -11.10 -14.90 11.73
CA ILE A 23 -9.80 -15.28 11.19
C ILE A 23 -9.43 -16.68 11.66
N LEU A 24 -9.23 -17.60 10.71
CA LEU A 24 -8.74 -18.96 10.94
C LEU A 24 -7.30 -19.08 10.43
N SER A 25 -6.34 -19.19 11.35
CA SER A 25 -4.91 -19.27 10.98
C SER A 25 -4.48 -20.73 10.79
N LEU A 26 -4.20 -21.12 9.55
CA LEU A 26 -3.84 -22.51 9.20
C LEU A 26 -2.33 -22.71 8.93
N CYS A 27 -1.65 -21.73 8.34
CA CYS A 27 -0.21 -21.74 8.10
C CYS A 27 0.27 -20.32 7.71
N SER A 28 1.41 -19.85 8.22
CA SER A 28 2.00 -18.56 7.81
C SER A 28 3.02 -18.76 6.69
N ASN A 29 2.61 -18.53 5.46
CA ASN A 29 3.54 -18.49 4.33
C ASN A 29 4.14 -17.09 4.22
N SER A 30 5.43 -16.95 4.56
CA SER A 30 6.16 -15.73 4.25
C SER A 30 6.64 -15.80 2.79
N VAL A 31 6.18 -14.85 1.97
CA VAL A 31 6.77 -14.67 0.64
C VAL A 31 8.10 -13.94 0.82
N THR A 32 9.18 -14.70 0.95
CA THR A 32 10.54 -14.17 0.98
C THR A 32 11.04 -14.01 -0.45
N GLY A 33 10.87 -12.82 -1.01
CA GLY A 33 11.30 -12.54 -2.38
C GLY A 33 11.49 -11.05 -2.64
N LYS A 34 12.45 -10.72 -3.50
CA LYS A 34 12.65 -9.33 -3.94
C LYS A 34 11.48 -8.97 -4.86
N ALA A 35 10.66 -7.99 -4.45
CA ALA A 35 9.58 -7.50 -5.29
C ALA A 35 10.15 -6.96 -6.62
N SER A 36 9.57 -7.41 -7.74
CA SER A 36 9.87 -6.84 -9.05
C SER A 36 9.43 -5.37 -9.11
N PHE A 37 10.05 -4.60 -9.99
CA PHE A 37 9.60 -3.23 -10.22
C PHE A 37 8.21 -3.26 -10.85
N LYS A 38 7.27 -2.53 -10.25
CA LYS A 38 5.92 -2.31 -10.79
C LYS A 38 5.75 -0.84 -11.14
N PHE A 39 5.18 -0.57 -12.29
CA PHE A 39 4.68 0.76 -12.63
C PHE A 39 3.32 0.94 -11.97
N PHE A 40 3.11 2.06 -11.28
CA PHE A 40 1.80 2.38 -10.70
C PHE A 40 1.04 3.30 -11.65
N ASN A 41 -0.22 2.98 -11.92
CA ASN A 41 -1.06 3.77 -12.83
C ASN A 41 -1.18 5.23 -12.39
N VAL A 42 -1.20 5.52 -11.09
CA VAL A 42 -1.21 6.90 -10.57
C VAL A 42 -0.04 7.76 -11.08
N TRP A 43 1.07 7.15 -11.50
CA TRP A 43 2.18 7.90 -12.09
C TRP A 43 1.85 8.44 -13.49
N SER A 44 0.95 7.83 -14.26
CA SER A 44 0.55 8.32 -15.58
C SER A 44 -0.14 9.68 -15.52
N GLU A 45 -0.79 9.97 -14.40
CA GLU A 45 -1.48 11.24 -14.15
C GLU A 45 -0.54 12.28 -13.53
N HIS A 46 0.70 11.92 -13.19
CA HIS A 46 1.62 12.86 -12.57
C HIS A 46 2.08 13.92 -13.60
N PRO A 47 1.92 15.23 -13.32
CA PRO A 47 2.22 16.29 -14.30
C PRO A 47 3.64 16.23 -14.88
N ASN A 48 4.62 15.87 -14.04
CA ASN A 48 6.03 15.78 -14.45
C ASN A 48 6.41 14.46 -15.16
N LEU A 49 5.50 13.50 -15.35
CA LEU A 49 5.85 12.22 -15.98
C LEU A 49 6.33 12.42 -17.42
N LEU A 50 5.62 13.20 -18.23
CA LEU A 50 5.98 13.42 -19.64
C LEU A 50 7.36 14.05 -19.77
N LEU A 51 7.66 15.06 -18.95
CA LEU A 51 8.97 15.71 -18.90
C LEU A 51 10.08 14.72 -18.49
N LEU A 52 9.81 13.80 -17.57
CA LEU A 52 10.72 12.72 -17.19
C LEU A 52 11.01 11.78 -18.39
N VAL A 53 9.96 11.48 -19.15
CA VAL A 53 9.99 10.64 -20.36
C VAL A 53 10.84 11.25 -21.45
N GLU A 54 10.59 12.50 -21.78
CA GLU A 54 11.36 13.23 -22.80
C GLU A 54 12.84 13.32 -22.40
N ASN A 55 13.13 13.75 -21.17
CA ASN A 55 14.51 13.92 -20.70
C ASN A 55 15.33 12.62 -20.72
N THR A 56 14.69 11.47 -20.49
CA THR A 56 15.39 10.17 -20.51
C THR A 56 15.44 9.60 -21.93
N ARG A 57 14.40 9.82 -22.74
CA ARG A 57 14.32 9.40 -24.14
C ARG A 57 15.38 10.09 -25.01
N SER A 58 15.64 11.37 -24.77
CA SER A 58 16.62 12.16 -25.53
C SER A 58 18.08 11.79 -25.24
N LYS A 59 18.34 11.02 -24.17
CA LYS A 59 19.70 10.54 -23.86
C LYS A 59 20.11 9.42 -24.81
N TYR A 60 21.40 9.39 -25.13
CA TYR A 60 21.98 8.33 -25.95
C TYR A 60 23.04 7.58 -25.14
N PHE A 61 22.81 6.29 -24.92
CA PHE A 61 23.66 5.46 -24.06
C PHE A 61 24.42 4.37 -24.81
N SER A 62 23.98 4.00 -26.02
CA SER A 62 24.63 2.96 -26.81
C SER A 62 24.29 3.06 -28.29
N THR A 63 25.24 2.63 -29.14
CA THR A 63 25.09 2.42 -30.59
C THR A 63 24.21 1.24 -30.94
N ASN A 64 24.14 0.22 -30.07
CA ASN A 64 23.19 -0.87 -30.24
C ASN A 64 21.79 -0.39 -29.82
N SER A 65 20.84 -0.44 -30.74
CA SER A 65 19.47 0.06 -30.55
C SER A 65 18.76 -0.59 -29.36
N MET A 66 18.80 -1.92 -29.24
CA MET A 66 18.17 -2.65 -28.13
C MET A 66 18.85 -2.37 -26.80
N LYS A 67 20.19 -2.32 -26.78
CA LYS A 67 20.93 -1.95 -25.56
C LYS A 67 20.61 -0.52 -25.13
N ASN A 68 20.46 0.41 -26.07
CA ASN A 68 20.09 1.79 -25.79
C ASN A 68 18.68 1.89 -25.19
N VAL A 69 17.71 1.14 -25.73
CA VAL A 69 16.35 1.06 -25.15
C VAL A 69 16.39 0.50 -23.73
N TRP A 70 17.11 -0.61 -23.51
CA TRP A 70 17.24 -1.20 -22.18
C TRP A 70 17.88 -0.24 -21.17
N LEU A 71 18.95 0.46 -21.56
CA LEU A 71 19.61 1.47 -20.71
C LEU A 71 18.69 2.66 -20.38
N LYS A 72 17.86 3.11 -21.34
CA LYS A 72 16.83 4.13 -21.09
C LYS A 72 15.83 3.65 -20.03
N LEU A 73 15.33 2.42 -20.14
CA LEU A 73 14.43 1.82 -19.14
C LEU A 73 15.09 1.70 -17.76
N GLN A 74 16.37 1.35 -17.70
CA GLN A 74 17.12 1.35 -16.44
C GLN A 74 17.26 2.76 -15.86
N GLY A 75 17.46 3.78 -16.70
CA GLY A 75 17.53 5.20 -16.29
C GLY A 75 16.18 5.76 -15.82
N PHE A 76 15.06 5.25 -16.32
CA PHE A 76 13.72 5.63 -15.89
C PHE A 76 13.42 5.21 -14.45
N LYS A 77 13.87 4.01 -14.07
CA LYS A 77 13.59 3.40 -12.78
C LYS A 77 13.94 4.30 -11.56
N PRO A 78 15.14 4.88 -11.43
CA PRO A 78 15.45 5.78 -10.32
C PRO A 78 14.64 7.07 -10.37
N ALA A 79 14.33 7.57 -11.57
CA ALA A 79 13.57 8.79 -11.76
C ALA A 79 12.11 8.63 -11.31
N LEU A 80 11.47 7.50 -11.65
CA LEU A 80 10.14 7.11 -11.17
C LEU A 80 10.13 6.83 -9.66
N ARG A 81 11.18 6.21 -9.11
CA ARG A 81 11.31 6.04 -7.65
C ARG A 81 11.40 7.37 -6.92
N LYS A 82 12.15 8.34 -7.46
CA LYS A 82 12.24 9.69 -6.91
C LYS A 82 10.86 10.37 -6.93
N LEU A 83 10.15 10.29 -8.06
CA LEU A 83 8.79 10.80 -8.20
C LEU A 83 7.86 10.21 -7.15
N ASN A 84 7.89 8.89 -7.00
CA ASN A 84 7.11 8.18 -6.01
C ASN A 84 7.44 8.63 -4.58
N ASN A 85 8.72 8.77 -4.26
CA ASN A 85 9.13 9.22 -2.94
C ASN A 85 8.74 10.68 -2.68
N THR A 86 8.73 11.55 -3.69
CA THR A 86 8.32 12.95 -3.48
C THR A 86 6.84 13.10 -3.18
N LYS A 87 5.98 12.25 -3.74
CA LYS A 87 4.52 12.37 -3.59
C LYS A 87 3.92 11.38 -2.59
N PHE A 88 4.46 10.17 -2.53
CA PHE A 88 3.83 9.02 -1.88
C PHE A 88 4.71 8.35 -0.82
N LYS A 89 5.90 8.90 -0.48
CA LYS A 89 6.82 8.26 0.49
C LYS A 89 6.18 7.85 1.81
N TYR A 90 5.23 8.65 2.30
CA TYR A 90 4.59 8.44 3.59
C TYR A 90 3.15 7.94 3.49
N ILE A 91 2.66 7.59 2.30
CA ILE A 91 1.26 7.18 2.13
C ILE A 91 0.95 5.91 2.92
N SER A 92 1.85 4.92 2.89
CA SER A 92 1.68 3.68 3.65
C SER A 92 1.63 3.94 5.15
N GLN A 93 2.48 4.83 5.66
CA GLN A 93 2.49 5.20 7.08
C GLN A 93 1.22 5.94 7.49
N LYS A 94 0.72 6.85 6.64
CA LYS A 94 -0.56 7.55 6.88
C LYS A 94 -1.72 6.56 6.92
N ILE A 95 -1.79 5.63 5.97
CA ILE A 95 -2.84 4.60 5.92
C ILE A 95 -2.74 3.68 7.15
N THR A 96 -1.54 3.22 7.50
CA THR A 96 -1.33 2.40 8.70
C THR A 96 -1.79 3.14 9.95
N LYS A 97 -1.40 4.41 10.10
CA LYS A 97 -1.78 5.21 11.27
C LYS A 97 -3.29 5.43 11.35
N ALA A 98 -3.94 5.78 10.24
CA ALA A 98 -5.39 5.94 10.19
C ALA A 98 -6.13 4.63 10.52
N ARG A 99 -5.60 3.47 10.09
CA ARG A 99 -6.14 2.15 10.47
C ARG A 99 -5.97 1.86 11.96
N GLU A 100 -4.79 2.13 12.51
CA GLU A 100 -4.55 1.97 13.95
C GLU A 100 -5.50 2.84 14.79
N ASP A 101 -5.74 4.08 14.36
CA ASP A 101 -6.67 4.99 15.03
C ASP A 101 -8.12 4.47 14.96
N LEU A 102 -8.56 3.94 13.81
CA LEU A 102 -9.86 3.29 13.65
C LEU A 102 -9.99 2.05 14.56
N ILE A 103 -8.99 1.17 14.55
CA ILE A 103 -8.96 -0.04 15.39
C ILE A 103 -9.10 0.34 16.87
N ALA A 104 -8.34 1.34 17.33
CA ALA A 104 -8.40 1.80 18.71
C ALA A 104 -9.80 2.32 19.12
N VAL A 105 -10.53 2.95 18.19
CA VAL A 105 -11.90 3.40 18.43
C VAL A 105 -12.85 2.20 18.48
N GLN A 106 -12.75 1.27 17.53
CA GLN A 106 -13.60 0.09 17.45
C GLN A 106 -13.41 -0.85 18.64
N GLU A 107 -12.18 -1.02 19.13
CA GLU A 107 -11.90 -1.78 20.36
C GLU A 107 -12.54 -1.15 21.60
N ARG A 108 -12.65 0.19 21.65
CA ARG A 108 -13.35 0.90 22.73
C ARG A 108 -14.86 0.69 22.63
N ILE A 109 -15.42 0.75 21.42
CA ILE A 109 -16.84 0.47 21.17
C ILE A 109 -17.20 -0.95 21.61
N SER A 110 -16.37 -1.94 21.30
CA SER A 110 -16.56 -3.34 21.70
C SER A 110 -16.64 -3.55 23.22
N LYS A 111 -16.02 -2.66 24.01
CA LYS A 111 -16.10 -2.67 25.48
C LYS A 111 -17.29 -1.87 25.99
N GLN A 112 -17.53 -0.69 25.41
CA GLN A 112 -18.63 0.19 25.76
C GLN A 112 -19.03 1.08 24.57
N ALA A 113 -20.20 0.80 24.00
CA ALA A 113 -20.76 1.61 22.93
C ALA A 113 -21.34 2.93 23.49
N THR A 114 -20.85 4.06 22.98
CA THR A 114 -21.34 5.40 23.34
C THR A 114 -21.52 6.21 22.05
N ASN A 115 -22.52 7.09 21.97
CA ASN A 115 -22.77 7.91 20.77
C ASN A 115 -21.52 8.67 20.31
N ALA A 116 -20.76 9.25 21.25
CA ALA A 116 -19.52 9.95 20.93
C ALA A 116 -18.45 9.05 20.27
N LEU A 117 -18.38 7.77 20.62
CA LEU A 117 -17.44 6.83 20.01
C LEU A 117 -17.90 6.41 18.61
N ILE A 118 -19.20 6.24 18.40
CA ILE A 118 -19.78 5.92 17.09
C ILE A 118 -19.54 7.07 16.11
N ASP A 119 -19.70 8.32 16.56
CA ASP A 119 -19.44 9.47 15.70
C ASP A 119 -17.94 9.63 15.38
N LEU A 120 -17.06 9.32 16.34
CA LEU A 120 -15.61 9.28 16.12
C LEU A 120 -15.20 8.15 15.16
N GLU A 121 -15.85 7.00 15.21
CA GLU A 121 -15.63 5.90 14.26
C GLU A 121 -15.94 6.35 12.84
N LYS A 122 -17.08 7.02 12.61
CA LYS A 122 -17.42 7.57 11.29
C LYS A 122 -16.37 8.56 10.78
N GLU A 123 -15.84 9.42 11.66
CA GLU A 123 -14.79 10.37 11.30
C GLU A 123 -13.49 9.66 10.90
N THR A 124 -13.08 8.64 11.66
CA THR A 124 -11.86 7.87 11.37
C THR A 124 -11.98 7.04 10.09
N ILE A 125 -13.17 6.50 9.78
CA ILE A 125 -13.47 5.86 8.49
C ILE A 125 -13.35 6.86 7.33
N LEU A 126 -13.95 8.05 7.45
CA LEU A 126 -13.87 9.09 6.42
C LEU A 126 -12.42 9.53 6.14
N ASN A 127 -11.54 9.49 7.15
CA ASN A 127 -10.13 9.80 6.97
C ASN A 127 -9.35 8.70 6.23
N LEU A 128 -9.85 7.46 6.15
CA LEU A 128 -9.28 6.39 5.32
C LEU A 128 -9.68 6.48 3.86
N GLU A 129 -10.79 7.16 3.56
CA GLU A 129 -11.28 7.36 2.18
C GLU A 129 -10.59 8.53 1.45
N LYS A 130 -9.90 9.40 2.19
CA LYS A 130 -9.16 10.57 1.67
C LYS A 130 -7.73 10.23 1.26
#